data_AF-A0A5C8G435-F1
#
_entry.id   AF-A0A5C8G435-F1
#
_cell.length_a   1.000
_cell.length_b   1.000
_cell.length_c   1.000
_cell.angle_alpha   90.00
_cell.angle_beta   90.00
_cell.angle_gamma   90.00
#
_symmetry.space_group_name_H-M   'P 1'
#
loop_
_entity.id
_entity.type
_entity.pdbx_description
1 polymer ?
#
loop_
_entity_poly.entity_id
_entity_poly.type
_entity_poly.pdbx_seq_one_letter_code
_entity_poly.pdbx_strand_id
1 'polypeptide(L)'
;MVSIYLAKKYPFLKIYAFEPVKQNYENFLKNIELNNINKDIIKVFNLAITKDRRDVILTSPFNNSGASNIYNNFRGSGNIISNNDISIKSITFDDIFANNNILKCKLLKIDCEGAEYEILYSANVENLKNCEYMRGEFHKFYGENSKREDLYNYCSKYIKNIDVMYNSDN
;
A
#
# COMPACT_ATOMS: atom_id res chain seq x y z
N MET A 1 2.04 -14.30 1.45
CA MET A 1 1.54 -12.99 1.93
C MET A 1 2.00 -12.75 3.36
N VAL A 2 2.68 -11.61 3.62
CA VAL A 2 3.34 -11.33 4.92
C VAL A 2 2.36 -11.39 6.10
N SER A 3 1.14 -10.89 5.91
CA SER A 3 0.13 -10.77 6.97
C SER A 3 -0.31 -12.12 7.50
N ILE A 4 -0.44 -13.12 6.63
CA ILE A 4 -0.80 -14.50 7.00
C ILE A 4 0.31 -15.12 7.86
N TYR A 5 1.56 -14.95 7.46
CA TYR A 5 2.71 -15.44 8.23
C TYR A 5 2.77 -14.81 9.62
N LEU A 6 2.64 -13.48 9.69
CA LEU A 6 2.67 -12.74 10.96
C LEU A 6 1.50 -13.13 11.88
N ALA A 7 0.28 -13.23 11.35
CA ALA A 7 -0.88 -13.64 12.13
C ALA A 7 -0.76 -15.06 12.71
N LYS A 8 -0.20 -16.00 11.95
CA LYS A 8 0.01 -17.37 12.44
C LYS A 8 1.10 -17.44 13.50
N LYS A 9 2.18 -16.65 13.33
CA LYS A 9 3.31 -16.64 14.27
C LYS A 9 3.00 -15.85 15.55
N TYR A 10 2.22 -14.78 15.43
CA TYR A 10 1.91 -13.84 16.50
C TYR A 10 0.40 -13.54 16.53
N PRO A 11 -0.44 -14.44 17.06
CA PRO A 11 -1.89 -14.33 17.00
C PRO A 11 -2.49 -13.21 17.86
N PHE A 12 -1.67 -12.50 18.62
CA PHE A 12 -2.06 -11.30 19.38
C PHE A 12 -1.94 -10.00 18.56
N LEU A 13 -1.39 -10.05 17.34
CA LEU A 13 -1.27 -8.86 16.50
C LEU A 13 -2.63 -8.39 15.99
N LYS A 14 -2.70 -7.08 15.72
CA LYS A 14 -3.75 -6.49 14.90
C LYS A 14 -3.11 -6.03 13.59
N ILE A 15 -3.62 -6.51 12.47
CA ILE A 15 -3.10 -6.23 11.13
C ILE A 15 -4.21 -5.54 10.34
N TYR A 16 -3.88 -4.37 9.78
CA TYR A 16 -4.73 -3.65 8.85
C TYR A 16 -4.06 -3.71 7.48
N ALA A 17 -4.73 -4.31 6.49
CA ALA A 17 -4.20 -4.53 5.16
C ALA A 17 -5.09 -3.87 4.11
N PHE A 18 -4.49 -3.16 3.17
CA PHE A 18 -5.18 -2.39 2.14
C PHE A 18 -4.75 -2.94 0.78
N GLU A 19 -5.73 -3.35 -0.04
CA GLU A 19 -5.50 -3.95 -1.35
C GLU A 19 -6.57 -3.42 -2.32
N PRO A 20 -6.22 -2.50 -3.24
CA PRO A 20 -7.19 -1.87 -4.12
C PRO A 20 -7.66 -2.79 -5.25
N VAL A 21 -6.85 -3.78 -5.68
CA VAL A 21 -7.24 -4.71 -6.74
C VAL A 21 -8.23 -5.73 -6.18
N LYS A 22 -9.49 -5.65 -6.61
CA LYS A 22 -10.58 -6.50 -6.08
C LYS A 22 -10.25 -8.00 -6.07
N GLN A 23 -9.66 -8.50 -7.15
CA GLN A 23 -9.27 -9.92 -7.25
C GLN A 23 -8.21 -10.29 -6.19
N ASN A 24 -7.21 -9.43 -5.97
CA ASN A 24 -6.18 -9.66 -4.94
C ASN A 24 -6.78 -9.58 -3.54
N TYR A 25 -7.72 -8.65 -3.30
CA TYR A 25 -8.47 -8.54 -2.05
C TYR A 25 -9.29 -9.79 -1.75
N GLU A 26 -10.03 -10.32 -2.72
CA GLU A 26 -10.81 -11.56 -2.56
C GLU A 26 -9.90 -12.77 -2.31
N ASN A 27 -8.78 -12.85 -3.03
CA ASN A 27 -7.75 -13.85 -2.79
C ASN A 27 -7.13 -13.71 -1.37
N PHE A 28 -6.98 -12.49 -0.86
CA PHE A 28 -6.53 -12.24 0.51
C PHE A 28 -7.50 -12.86 1.50
N LEU A 29 -8.80 -12.54 1.39
CA LEU A 29 -9.83 -13.09 2.28
C LEU A 29 -9.85 -14.61 2.27
N LYS A 30 -9.77 -15.23 1.09
CA LYS A 30 -9.69 -16.69 0.95
C LYS A 30 -8.44 -17.25 1.65
N ASN A 31 -7.30 -16.58 1.54
CA ASN A 31 -6.08 -17.00 2.22
C ASN A 31 -6.18 -16.92 3.75
N ILE A 32 -6.93 -15.98 4.31
CA ILE A 32 -7.21 -15.90 5.76
C ILE A 32 -8.02 -17.13 6.18
N GLU A 33 -9.08 -17.45 5.44
CA GLU A 33 -9.96 -18.60 5.70
C GLU A 33 -9.19 -19.92 5.62
N LEU A 34 -8.45 -20.15 4.53
CA LEU A 34 -7.65 -21.37 4.34
C LEU A 34 -6.58 -21.58 5.40
N ASN A 35 -6.15 -20.53 6.08
CA ASN A 35 -5.16 -20.61 7.16
C ASN A 35 -5.77 -20.60 8.56
N ASN A 36 -7.10 -20.65 8.69
CA ASN A 36 -7.82 -20.63 9.97
C ASN A 36 -7.42 -19.45 10.87
N ILE A 37 -7.17 -18.27 10.27
CA ILE A 37 -6.82 -17.07 11.03
C ILE A 37 -8.11 -16.43 11.56
N ASN A 38 -8.13 -16.07 12.85
CA ASN A 38 -9.24 -15.33 13.44
C ASN A 38 -9.41 -13.99 12.70
N LYS A 39 -10.65 -13.71 12.25
CA LYS A 39 -11.02 -12.48 11.53
C LYS A 39 -10.75 -11.20 12.34
N ASP A 40 -10.63 -11.31 13.67
CA ASP A 40 -10.25 -10.18 14.52
C ASP A 40 -8.75 -9.84 14.44
N ILE A 41 -7.90 -10.74 13.93
CA ILE A 41 -6.45 -10.49 13.82
C ILE A 41 -6.15 -9.63 12.58
N ILE A 42 -6.75 -9.95 11.44
CA ILE A 42 -6.50 -9.25 10.17
C ILE A 42 -7.80 -8.60 9.65
N LYS A 43 -7.80 -7.27 9.56
CA LYS A 43 -8.81 -6.51 8.82
C LYS A 43 -8.25 -6.14 7.45
N VAL A 44 -8.95 -6.57 6.40
CA VAL A 44 -8.59 -6.28 5.00
C VAL A 44 -9.57 -5.27 4.43
N PHE A 45 -9.07 -4.29 3.69
CA PHE A 45 -9.87 -3.24 3.06
C PHE A 45 -9.61 -3.23 1.55
N ASN A 46 -10.68 -3.26 0.76
CA ASN A 46 -10.59 -3.04 -0.68
C ASN A 46 -10.57 -1.54 -0.99
N LEU A 47 -9.47 -0.88 -0.63
CA LEU A 47 -9.27 0.55 -0.75
C LEU A 47 -7.85 0.83 -1.26
N ALA A 48 -7.71 1.85 -2.09
CA ALA A 48 -6.41 2.44 -2.39
C ALA A 48 -5.99 3.42 -1.29
N ILE A 49 -4.71 3.79 -1.26
CA ILE A 49 -4.22 4.91 -0.46
C ILE A 49 -3.74 6.01 -1.40
N THR A 50 -4.26 7.23 -1.23
CA THR A 50 -3.85 8.43 -1.99
C THR A 50 -3.63 9.60 -1.03
N LYS A 51 -3.03 10.69 -1.51
CA LYS A 51 -2.81 11.88 -0.68
C LYS A 51 -4.08 12.65 -0.32
N ASP A 52 -5.16 12.46 -1.07
CA ASP A 52 -6.33 13.36 -1.05
C ASP A 52 -7.69 12.64 -1.11
N ARG A 53 -7.73 11.32 -0.93
CA ARG A 53 -8.94 10.48 -1.00
C ARG A 53 -9.60 10.47 -2.38
N ARG A 54 -8.89 10.87 -3.44
CA ARG A 54 -9.44 10.80 -4.80
C ARG A 54 -9.74 9.35 -5.18
N ASP A 55 -10.81 9.14 -5.92
CA ASP A 55 -11.05 7.87 -6.57
C ASP A 55 -9.91 7.58 -7.56
N VAL A 56 -9.52 6.31 -7.68
CA VAL A 56 -8.45 5.88 -8.58
C VAL A 56 -8.96 4.85 -9.58
N ILE A 57 -8.47 4.95 -10.80
CA ILE A 57 -8.65 3.91 -11.82
C ILE A 57 -7.37 3.10 -11.83
N LEU A 58 -7.48 1.79 -11.56
CA LEU A 58 -6.35 0.89 -11.62
C LEU A 58 -6.16 0.44 -13.07
N THR A 59 -4.99 0.69 -13.63
CA THR A 59 -4.59 0.06 -14.88
C THR A 59 -3.78 -1.18 -14.53
N SER A 60 -4.37 -2.37 -14.70
CA SER A 60 -3.61 -3.62 -14.60
C SER A 60 -3.01 -3.92 -15.98
N PRO A 61 -1.71 -4.24 -16.10
CA PRO A 61 -1.25 -4.96 -17.28
C PRO A 61 -2.02 -6.28 -17.36
N PHE A 62 -2.56 -6.61 -18.53
CA PHE A 62 -3.49 -7.74 -18.76
C PHE A 62 -2.98 -9.11 -18.26
N ASN A 63 -1.70 -9.24 -17.92
CA ASN A 63 -1.06 -10.49 -17.51
C ASN A 63 -0.34 -10.44 -16.14
N ASN A 64 -0.44 -9.35 -15.36
CA ASN A 64 0.20 -9.29 -14.03
C ASN A 64 -0.54 -8.37 -13.05
N SER A 65 -1.50 -8.90 -12.29
CA SER A 65 -2.26 -8.13 -11.30
C SER A 65 -1.42 -7.67 -10.10
N GLY A 66 -0.21 -8.24 -9.92
CA GLY A 66 0.72 -7.86 -8.87
C GLY A 66 1.41 -6.50 -9.11
N ALA A 67 1.51 -6.05 -10.36
CA ALA A 67 2.17 -4.80 -10.75
C ALA A 67 1.17 -3.69 -11.12
N SER A 68 0.01 -3.66 -10.45
CA SER A 68 -1.03 -2.66 -10.73
C SER A 68 -0.57 -1.28 -10.26
N ASN A 69 -0.67 -0.27 -11.13
CA ASN A 69 -0.24 1.09 -10.84
C ASN A 69 -1.35 2.11 -11.18
N ILE A 70 -1.34 3.25 -10.49
CA ILE A 70 -2.25 4.39 -10.67
C ILE A 70 -1.68 5.42 -11.69
N TYR A 71 -0.39 5.34 -12.03
CA TYR A 71 0.31 6.37 -12.82
C TYR A 71 0.40 6.14 -14.35
N ASN A 72 -0.23 5.11 -14.93
CA ASN A 72 -0.19 4.92 -16.39
C ASN A 72 -1.15 5.89 -17.11
N ASN A 73 -0.62 7.06 -17.46
CA ASN A 73 -1.19 7.90 -18.50
C ASN A 73 -0.84 7.34 -19.89
N PHE A 74 -1.59 6.34 -20.40
CA PHE A 74 -1.59 6.06 -21.83
C PHE A 74 -2.38 7.16 -22.57
N ARG A 75 -1.76 8.34 -22.69
CA ARG A 75 -2.15 9.38 -23.66
C ARG A 75 -1.51 9.05 -25.01
N GLY A 76 -2.04 8.04 -25.70
CA GLY A 76 -1.55 7.66 -27.02
C GLY A 76 -2.37 6.54 -27.63
N SER A 77 -3.20 6.90 -28.62
CA SER A 77 -3.97 6.02 -29.51
C SER A 77 -5.11 5.21 -28.90
N GLY A 78 -6.32 5.73 -29.10
CA GLY A 78 -7.56 4.95 -29.06
C GLY A 78 -8.17 4.82 -27.67
N ASN A 79 -9.27 5.54 -27.46
CA ASN A 79 -10.21 5.27 -26.38
C ASN A 79 -10.72 3.83 -26.51
N ILE A 80 -10.05 2.88 -25.85
CA ILE A 80 -10.70 1.66 -25.39
C ILE A 80 -10.82 1.81 -23.89
N ILE A 81 -11.82 2.60 -23.49
CA ILE A 81 -12.40 2.47 -22.16
C ILE A 81 -12.97 1.06 -22.16
N SER A 82 -12.23 0.12 -21.59
CA SER A 82 -12.78 -1.20 -21.34
C SER A 82 -13.87 -1.01 -20.28
N ASN A 83 -15.03 -1.66 -20.43
CA ASN A 83 -16.16 -1.57 -19.50
C ASN A 83 -15.86 -2.10 -18.07
N ASN A 84 -14.58 -2.26 -17.72
CA ASN A 84 -14.06 -2.76 -16.46
C ASN A 84 -13.21 -1.74 -15.70
N ASP A 85 -13.19 -0.45 -16.08
CA ASP A 85 -12.57 0.61 -15.29
C ASP A 85 -13.38 0.84 -14.01
N ILE A 86 -13.19 -0.03 -13.03
CA ILE A 86 -13.82 0.06 -11.72
C ILE A 86 -13.11 1.19 -10.97
N SER A 87 -13.80 2.30 -10.76
CA SER A 87 -13.37 3.35 -9.84
C SER A 87 -13.19 2.76 -8.44
N ILE A 88 -11.98 2.82 -7.91
CA ILE A 88 -11.63 2.34 -6.58
C ILE A 88 -11.59 3.52 -5.62
N LYS A 89 -12.34 3.41 -4.53
CA LYS A 89 -12.28 4.38 -3.43
C LYS A 89 -10.90 4.35 -2.78
N SER A 90 -10.44 5.51 -2.36
CA SER A 90 -9.20 5.62 -1.60
C SER A 90 -9.40 6.38 -0.30
N ILE A 91 -8.44 6.18 0.60
CA ILE A 91 -8.30 6.93 1.84
C ILE A 91 -6.87 7.47 1.92
N THR A 92 -6.60 8.36 2.87
CA THR A 92 -5.23 8.80 3.16
C THR A 92 -4.53 7.87 4.14
N PHE A 93 -3.20 7.99 4.25
CA PHE A 93 -2.45 7.34 5.31
C PHE A 93 -2.98 7.71 6.70
N ASP A 94 -3.37 8.98 6.90
CA ASP A 94 -3.85 9.47 8.18
C ASP A 94 -5.24 8.94 8.54
N ASP A 95 -6.09 8.71 7.53
CA ASP A 95 -7.38 8.03 7.72
C ASP A 95 -7.21 6.60 8.24
N ILE A 96 -6.11 5.91 7.87
CA ILE A 96 -5.83 4.58 8.42
C ILE A 96 -5.71 4.67 9.94
N PHE A 97 -5.00 5.68 10.46
CA PHE A 97 -4.83 5.87 11.90
C PHE A 97 -6.15 6.25 12.56
N ALA A 98 -6.83 7.26 12.01
CA ALA A 98 -8.08 7.78 12.59
C ALA A 98 -9.21 6.73 12.58
N ASN A 99 -9.50 6.11 11.43
CA ASN A 99 -10.62 5.19 11.27
C ASN A 99 -10.45 3.89 12.07
N ASN A 100 -9.21 3.54 12.41
CA ASN A 100 -8.89 2.32 13.13
C ASN A 100 -8.41 2.57 14.57
N ASN A 101 -8.46 3.82 15.05
CA ASN A 101 -7.99 4.24 16.37
C ASN A 101 -6.56 3.76 16.68
N ILE A 102 -5.66 3.85 15.70
CA ILE A 102 -4.27 3.43 15.85
C ILE A 102 -3.51 4.56 16.53
N LEU A 103 -3.04 4.31 17.76
CA LEU A 103 -2.17 5.25 18.47
C LEU A 103 -0.69 4.98 18.19
N LYS A 104 -0.33 3.72 17.95
CA LYS A 104 1.03 3.29 17.61
C LYS A 104 1.00 2.16 16.59
N CYS A 105 1.87 2.25 15.59
CA CYS A 105 2.08 1.23 14.57
C CYS A 105 3.42 0.55 14.83
N LYS A 106 3.40 -0.73 15.24
CA LYS A 106 4.62 -1.50 15.48
C LYS A 106 5.43 -1.68 14.19
N LEU A 107 4.76 -2.01 13.09
CA LEU A 107 5.39 -2.27 11.80
C LEU A 107 4.51 -1.72 10.67
N LEU A 108 5.08 -0.81 9.89
CA LEU A 108 4.54 -0.38 8.60
C LEU A 108 5.22 -1.17 7.49
N LYS A 109 4.49 -2.02 6.78
CA LYS A 109 4.94 -2.53 5.47
C LYS A 109 4.32 -1.66 4.37
N ILE A 110 5.14 -1.23 3.41
CA ILE A 110 4.66 -0.50 2.23
C ILE A 110 5.35 -1.01 0.96
N ASP A 111 4.56 -1.21 -0.09
CA ASP A 111 4.92 -1.87 -1.34
C ASP A 111 3.73 -1.65 -2.30
N CYS A 112 3.79 -0.57 -3.07
CA CYS A 112 2.63 0.02 -3.75
C CYS A 112 2.97 0.55 -5.14
N GLU A 113 3.95 -0.06 -5.82
CA GLU A 113 4.24 0.15 -7.25
C GLU A 113 4.42 1.64 -7.66
N GLY A 114 5.02 2.45 -6.79
CA GLY A 114 5.28 3.88 -7.00
C GLY A 114 4.38 4.81 -6.20
N ALA A 115 3.26 4.34 -5.65
CA ALA A 115 2.40 5.16 -4.79
C ALA A 115 3.05 5.48 -3.43
N GLU A 116 4.18 4.85 -3.08
CA GLU A 116 4.88 5.10 -1.81
C GLU A 116 5.23 6.57 -1.63
N TYR A 117 5.61 7.26 -2.71
CA TYR A 117 5.97 8.69 -2.68
C TYR A 117 4.78 9.54 -2.30
N GLU A 118 3.65 9.36 -2.98
CA GLU A 118 2.42 10.11 -2.71
C GLU A 118 1.93 9.86 -1.29
N ILE A 119 1.90 8.58 -0.86
CA ILE A 119 1.43 8.18 0.47
C ILE A 119 2.32 8.77 1.56
N LEU A 120 3.64 8.57 1.49
CA LEU A 120 4.53 8.91 2.58
C LEU A 120 4.85 10.40 2.65
N TYR A 121 4.98 11.10 1.52
CA TYR A 121 5.21 12.55 1.55
C TYR A 121 3.98 13.34 2.01
N SER A 122 2.78 12.82 1.79
CA SER A 122 1.54 13.47 2.23
C SER A 122 1.13 13.13 3.67
N ALA A 123 1.69 12.07 4.25
CA ALA A 123 1.34 11.61 5.59
C ALA A 123 1.64 12.65 6.67
N ASN A 124 0.74 12.77 7.66
CA ASN A 124 1.00 13.55 8.84
C ASN A 124 2.26 13.03 9.56
N VAL A 125 3.20 13.94 9.83
CA VAL A 125 4.47 13.64 10.46
C VAL A 125 4.30 12.94 11.82
N GLU A 126 3.26 13.25 12.58
CA GLU A 126 3.01 12.60 13.87
C GLU A 126 2.60 11.13 13.69
N ASN A 127 1.81 10.81 12.66
CA ASN A 127 1.49 9.42 12.33
C ASN A 127 2.72 8.65 11.84
N LEU A 128 3.60 9.29 11.07
CA LEU A 128 4.89 8.70 10.70
C LEU A 128 5.74 8.41 11.94
N LYS A 129 5.85 9.34 12.90
CA LYS A 129 6.57 9.09 14.17
C LYS A 129 5.96 7.98 15.00
N ASN A 130 4.66 7.76 14.88
CA ASN A 130 3.95 6.66 15.55
C ASN A 130 4.24 5.29 14.92
N CYS A 131 4.92 5.21 13.78
CA CYS A 131 5.48 3.98 13.23
C CYS A 131 6.86 3.67 13.85
N GLU A 132 6.99 2.52 14.52
CA GLU A 132 8.25 2.11 15.17
C GLU A 132 9.25 1.48 14.19
N TYR A 133 8.75 0.65 13.27
CA TYR A 133 9.53 0.02 12.21
C TYR A 133 8.85 0.21 10.85
N MET A 134 9.65 0.36 9.79
CA MET A 134 9.19 0.32 8.40
C MET A 134 9.94 -0.74 7.62
N ARG A 135 9.18 -1.56 6.88
CA ARG A 135 9.71 -2.43 5.81
C ARG A 135 9.12 -1.95 4.48
N GLY A 136 9.93 -1.31 3.66
CA GLY A 136 9.51 -0.74 2.38
C GLY A 136 10.08 -1.47 1.17
N GLU A 137 9.35 -1.48 0.07
CA GLU A 137 9.90 -1.68 -1.27
C GLU A 137 9.66 -0.39 -2.07
N PHE A 138 10.73 0.37 -2.32
CA PHE A 138 10.60 1.67 -3.01
C PHE A 138 10.83 1.49 -4.50
N HIS A 139 9.76 1.72 -5.26
CA HIS A 139 9.74 1.64 -6.70
C HIS A 139 10.35 2.89 -7.36
N LYS A 140 10.74 2.77 -8.63
CA LYS A 140 11.14 3.95 -9.42
C LYS A 140 9.91 4.77 -9.78
N PHE A 141 10.00 6.07 -9.57
CA PHE A 141 8.97 7.01 -10.00
C PHE A 141 9.43 7.71 -11.29
N TYR A 142 8.84 7.33 -12.42
CA TYR A 142 9.13 7.92 -13.73
C TYR A 142 8.37 9.24 -13.87
N GLY A 143 8.89 10.32 -13.27
CA GLY A 143 8.18 11.60 -13.32
C GLY A 143 8.97 12.84 -12.93
N GLU A 144 9.97 12.75 -12.06
CA GLU A 144 10.77 13.90 -11.61
C GLU A 144 12.03 13.38 -10.90
N ASN A 145 13.00 14.24 -10.60
CA ASN A 145 14.27 13.94 -9.92
C ASN A 145 14.15 13.28 -8.52
N SER A 146 12.96 12.82 -8.12
CA SER A 146 12.68 12.14 -6.86
C SER A 146 13.39 10.79 -6.83
N LYS A 147 14.54 10.75 -6.15
CA LYS A 147 15.29 9.52 -5.96
C LYS A 147 14.64 8.72 -4.84
N ARG A 148 14.72 7.39 -4.95
CA ARG A 148 14.31 6.47 -3.86
C ARG A 148 15.02 6.79 -2.55
N GLU A 149 16.25 7.32 -2.65
CA GLU A 149 17.05 7.82 -1.52
C GLU A 149 16.41 9.04 -0.84
N ASP A 150 15.77 9.95 -1.59
CA ASP A 150 15.11 11.12 -1.00
C ASP A 150 13.92 10.69 -0.15
N LEU A 151 13.13 9.73 -0.65
CA LEU A 151 12.01 9.15 0.10
C LEU A 151 12.49 8.44 1.37
N TYR A 152 13.58 7.67 1.27
CA TYR A 152 14.23 7.05 2.43
C TYR A 152 14.70 8.09 3.45
N ASN A 153 15.40 9.13 3.00
CA ASN A 153 15.91 10.21 3.85
C ASN A 153 14.76 10.99 4.51
N TYR A 154 13.66 11.21 3.80
CA TYR A 154 12.46 11.82 4.36
C TYR A 154 11.87 10.96 5.47
N CYS A 155 11.63 9.67 5.22
CA CYS A 155 11.04 8.77 6.21
C CYS A 155 11.95 8.59 7.44
N SER A 156 13.27 8.55 7.24
CA SER A 156 14.28 8.35 8.30
C SER A 156 14.33 9.51 9.31
N LYS A 157 13.75 10.68 8.98
CA LYS A 157 13.60 11.78 9.95
C LYS A 157 12.55 11.48 11.02
N TYR A 158 11.63 10.56 10.75
CA TYR A 158 10.43 10.35 11.57
C TYR A 158 10.32 8.91 12.09
N ILE A 159 10.72 7.91 11.30
CA ILE A 159 10.63 6.49 11.66
C ILE A 159 12.02 5.99 12.07
N LYS A 160 12.12 5.41 13.27
CA LYS A 160 13.41 5.05 13.89
C LYS A 160 14.16 3.92 13.17
N ASN A 161 13.42 2.91 12.71
CA ASN A 161 14.00 1.69 12.15
C ASN A 161 13.42 1.44 10.77
N ILE A 162 14.19 1.72 9.73
CA ILE A 162 13.74 1.60 8.34
C ILE A 162 14.64 0.61 7.61
N ASP A 163 14.02 -0.39 7.00
CA ASP A 163 14.67 -1.33 6.10
C ASP A 163 13.94 -1.32 4.75
N VAL A 164 14.58 -0.76 3.73
CA VAL A 164 13.99 -0.56 2.40
C VAL A 164 14.76 -1.38 1.37
N MET A 165 14.02 -2.15 0.58
CA MET A 165 14.50 -2.76 -0.65
C MET A 165 14.24 -1.81 -1.82
N TYR A 166 15.18 -1.75 -2.74
CA TYR A 166 15.04 -1.04 -3.99
C TYR A 166 14.83 -2.07 -5.09
N ASN A 167 13.68 -2.05 -5.75
CA ASN A 167 13.42 -3.00 -6.82
C ASN A 167 14.47 -2.83 -7.94
N SER A 168 15.11 -3.94 -8.34
CA SER A 168 16.19 -3.96 -9.34
C SER A 168 15.59 -4.01 -10.73
N ASP A 169 16.06 -3.13 -11.62
CA ASP A 169 15.69 -3.17 -13.04
C ASP A 169 16.07 -4.53 -13.62
N ASN A 170 15.08 -5.31 -14.07
CA ASN A 170 15.28 -6.29 -15.13
C ASN A 170 14.84 -5.65 -16.45
#